data_AF-A0A1D6DWY4-F1
#
_entry.id   AF-A0A1D6DWY4-F1
#
_cell.length_a   1.000
_cell.length_b   1.000
_cell.length_c   1.000
_cell.angle_alpha   90.00
_cell.angle_beta   90.00
_cell.angle_gamma   90.00
#
_symmetry.space_group_name_H-M   'P 1'
#
loop_
_entity.id
_entity.type
_entity.pdbx_description
1 polymer ?
#
loop_
_entity_poly.entity_id
_entity_poly.type
_entity_poly.pdbx_seq_one_letter_code
_entity_poly.pdbx_strand_id
1 'polypeptide(L)'
;MLLLQPSAVPAPALRGRPRPRRRLVPPPLASAPASIVVSSDEDAFTRCSGYLFEEGAATESELPTAYDLPGIAAVYRRRPLLVLRRSLQIGTSFGRWFALRYLDRVNERADDMFELRAAQLRRILLELGPAFVKIAQAVSSRPDVVPPAYLDELSLLQDRIAPFSNDVAFNIIEKELGLPLDMVFSEITPEPVAAASLGQVYQARLRSSGKIVAVKVQRPGVQAAISLDIYILRFLASLARKAAKLNTDLPAVLDEWASSLFRVTLLHI
;
A
#
# COMPACT_ATOMS: atom_id res chain seq x y z
N MET A 1 -44.03 -73.13 -56.34
CA MET A 1 -43.12 -74.25 -56.01
C MET A 1 -42.08 -73.72 -55.02
N LEU A 2 -42.01 -74.34 -53.84
CA LEU A 2 -41.02 -74.23 -52.75
C LEU A 2 -40.61 -72.88 -52.12
N LEU A 3 -40.96 -72.79 -50.83
CA LEU A 3 -40.31 -72.17 -49.69
C LEU A 3 -38.77 -72.16 -49.72
N LEU A 4 -38.16 -71.10 -49.15
CA LEU A 4 -37.13 -71.17 -48.09
C LEU A 4 -36.77 -69.75 -47.59
N GLN A 5 -36.87 -69.51 -46.27
CA GLN A 5 -36.26 -68.35 -45.60
C GLN A 5 -34.72 -68.46 -45.61
N PRO A 6 -33.96 -67.38 -45.30
CA PRO A 6 -33.39 -67.36 -43.95
C PRO A 6 -33.09 -65.98 -43.31
N SER A 7 -33.00 -66.06 -41.99
CA SER A 7 -32.08 -65.36 -41.07
C SER A 7 -32.22 -63.86 -40.81
N ALA A 8 -32.80 -63.58 -39.64
CA ALA A 8 -32.62 -62.36 -38.88
C ALA A 8 -31.13 -62.12 -38.57
N VAL A 9 -30.60 -61.00 -39.06
CA VAL A 9 -29.30 -60.46 -38.67
C VAL A 9 -29.48 -59.73 -37.32
N PRO A 10 -28.64 -60.00 -36.30
CA PRO A 10 -28.74 -59.31 -35.02
C PRO A 10 -28.26 -57.85 -35.15
N ALA A 11 -29.06 -56.93 -34.62
CA ALA A 11 -28.70 -55.52 -34.53
C ALA A 11 -27.48 -55.31 -33.61
N PRO A 12 -26.54 -54.41 -33.95
CA PRO A 12 -25.37 -54.16 -33.13
C PRO A 12 -25.75 -53.49 -31.81
N ALA A 13 -25.08 -53.93 -30.75
CA ALA A 13 -25.22 -53.43 -29.38
C ALA A 13 -25.08 -51.90 -29.32
N LEU A 14 -26.14 -51.23 -28.85
CA LEU A 14 -26.12 -49.82 -28.48
C LEU A 14 -25.13 -49.62 -27.33
N ARG A 15 -23.91 -49.20 -27.66
CA ARG A 15 -22.98 -48.62 -26.68
C ARG A 15 -23.72 -47.49 -25.96
N GLY A 16 -23.79 -47.61 -24.63
CA GLY A 16 -24.45 -46.64 -23.76
C GLY A 16 -23.98 -45.23 -24.10
N ARG A 17 -24.93 -44.36 -24.46
CA ARG A 17 -24.69 -42.93 -24.54
C ARG A 17 -24.22 -42.48 -23.15
N PRO A 18 -23.11 -41.72 -23.02
CA PRO A 18 -22.78 -41.11 -21.74
C PRO A 18 -23.94 -40.20 -21.33
N ARG A 19 -24.43 -40.36 -20.10
CA ARG A 19 -25.45 -39.49 -19.52
C ARG A 19 -25.00 -38.03 -19.71
N PRO A 20 -25.88 -37.12 -20.15
CA PRO A 20 -25.52 -35.70 -20.18
C PRO A 20 -25.15 -35.30 -18.75
N ARG A 21 -23.92 -34.78 -18.57
CA ARG A 21 -23.52 -34.18 -17.29
C ARG A 21 -24.56 -33.12 -16.96
N ARG A 22 -25.29 -33.32 -15.85
CA ARG A 22 -26.16 -32.31 -15.26
C ARG A 22 -25.29 -31.07 -15.08
N ARG A 23 -25.45 -30.05 -15.93
CA ARG A 23 -24.89 -28.73 -15.63
C ARG A 23 -25.58 -28.32 -14.34
N LEU A 24 -24.83 -28.29 -13.24
CA LEU A 24 -25.22 -27.53 -12.07
C LEU A 24 -25.34 -26.09 -12.55
N VAL A 25 -26.58 -25.67 -12.82
CA VAL A 25 -26.91 -24.26 -12.95
C VAL A 25 -26.64 -23.67 -11.57
N PRO A 26 -25.65 -22.77 -11.40
CA PRO A 26 -25.48 -22.10 -10.12
C PRO A 26 -26.78 -21.36 -9.80
N PRO A 27 -27.22 -21.33 -8.54
CA PRO A 27 -28.39 -20.55 -8.17
C PRO A 27 -28.18 -19.10 -8.62
N PRO A 28 -29.26 -18.38 -9.02
CA PRO A 28 -29.13 -16.97 -9.37
C PRO A 28 -28.46 -16.27 -8.20
N LEU A 29 -27.32 -15.62 -8.47
CA LEU A 29 -26.66 -14.73 -7.53
C LEU A 29 -27.72 -13.71 -7.13
N ALA A 30 -28.32 -13.90 -5.96
CA ALA A 30 -29.12 -12.88 -5.31
C ALA A 30 -28.25 -11.62 -5.32
N SER A 31 -28.74 -10.58 -5.99
CA SER A 31 -28.14 -9.27 -6.02
C SER A 31 -28.02 -8.78 -4.58
N ALA A 32 -26.88 -9.06 -3.97
CA ALA A 32 -26.54 -8.58 -2.65
C ALA A 32 -26.47 -7.05 -2.74
N PRO A 33 -27.09 -6.33 -1.81
CA PRO A 33 -27.14 -4.88 -1.85
C PRO A 33 -25.72 -4.32 -1.80
N ALA A 34 -25.46 -3.39 -2.73
CA ALA A 34 -24.34 -2.47 -2.64
C ALA A 34 -24.36 -1.79 -1.27
N SER A 35 -23.25 -1.92 -0.53
CA SER A 35 -22.86 -1.27 0.75
C SER A 35 -22.50 -2.28 1.84
N ILE A 36 -21.37 -2.98 1.65
CA ILE A 36 -20.57 -3.34 2.82
C ILE A 36 -19.84 -2.06 3.22
N VAL A 37 -20.44 -1.37 4.18
CA VAL A 37 -19.77 -0.39 5.02
C VAL A 37 -18.61 -1.13 5.71
N VAL A 38 -17.39 -0.96 5.20
CA VAL A 38 -16.16 -1.40 5.88
C VAL A 38 -15.80 -0.31 6.88
N SER A 39 -16.53 -0.27 8.00
CA SER A 39 -16.07 0.40 9.22
C SER A 39 -15.11 -0.57 9.94
N SER A 40 -13.81 -0.50 9.63
CA SER A 40 -12.70 -1.09 10.42
C SER A 40 -11.31 -1.00 9.75
N ASP A 41 -11.15 -0.29 8.63
CA ASP A 41 -9.80 0.08 8.15
C ASP A 41 -9.25 1.23 9.00
N GLU A 42 -8.99 0.93 10.27
CA GLU A 42 -8.12 1.73 11.13
C GLU A 42 -6.81 1.92 10.40
N ASP A 43 -6.48 3.18 10.13
CA ASP A 43 -5.21 3.67 9.61
C ASP A 43 -4.02 2.72 9.90
N ALA A 44 -3.78 1.82 8.95
CA ALA A 44 -2.89 0.67 9.15
C ALA A 44 -1.46 1.12 9.43
N PHE A 45 -1.05 2.23 8.84
CA PHE A 45 0.24 2.85 9.08
C PHE A 45 0.36 3.35 10.52
N THR A 46 -0.63 4.10 11.01
CA THR A 46 -0.63 4.59 12.40
C THR A 46 -0.61 3.45 13.41
N ARG A 47 -1.38 2.39 13.17
CA ARG A 47 -1.41 1.22 14.03
C ARG A 47 -0.07 0.48 14.06
N CYS A 48 0.57 0.27 12.89
CA CYS A 48 1.82 -0.49 12.79
C CYS A 48 3.06 0.34 13.12
N SER A 49 3.02 1.63 12.90
CA SER A 49 4.17 2.53 12.92
C SER A 49 3.98 3.71 13.88
N GLY A 50 3.00 3.66 14.78
CA GLY A 50 2.70 4.75 15.72
C GLY A 50 3.85 5.16 16.64
N TYR A 51 4.80 4.26 16.89
CA TYR A 51 6.03 4.60 17.61
C TYR A 51 6.90 5.63 16.88
N LEU A 52 6.78 5.73 15.55
CA LEU A 52 7.43 6.78 14.77
C LEU A 52 6.80 8.15 15.03
N PHE A 53 5.62 8.23 15.64
CA PHE A 53 4.99 9.51 15.98
C PHE A 53 5.52 10.03 17.30
N GLU A 54 5.61 9.14 18.30
CA GLU A 54 6.14 9.43 19.63
C GLU A 54 7.63 9.81 19.57
N GLU A 55 8.43 9.03 18.84
CA GLU A 55 9.87 9.28 18.67
C GLU A 55 10.15 10.26 17.51
N GLY A 56 9.19 10.46 16.61
CA GLY A 56 9.30 11.31 15.41
C GLY A 56 9.19 12.79 15.70
N ALA A 57 8.39 13.23 16.67
CA ALA A 57 8.22 14.66 16.93
C ALA A 57 9.54 15.39 17.28
N ALA A 58 10.45 14.74 18.02
CA ALA A 58 11.80 15.26 18.28
C ALA A 58 12.76 15.07 17.09
N THR A 59 12.44 14.12 16.20
CA THR A 59 13.21 13.82 15.00
C THR A 59 12.89 14.82 13.87
N GLU A 60 11.63 15.17 13.68
CA GLU A 60 11.16 16.04 12.59
C GLU A 60 11.72 17.46 12.68
N SER A 61 11.90 18.01 13.89
CA SER A 61 12.57 19.30 14.07
C SER A 61 14.05 19.31 13.68
N GLU A 62 14.70 18.15 13.66
CA GLU A 62 16.11 17.98 13.29
C GLU A 62 16.30 17.55 11.83
N LEU A 63 15.23 17.15 11.14
CA LEU A 63 15.28 16.65 9.78
C LEU A 63 15.33 17.81 8.77
N PRO A 64 16.12 17.67 7.69
CA PRO A 64 16.13 18.65 6.62
C PRO A 64 14.79 18.66 5.88
N THR A 65 14.33 19.86 5.49
CA THR A 65 13.11 20.05 4.69
C THR A 65 13.28 19.52 3.26
N ALA A 66 14.51 19.51 2.75
CA ALA A 66 14.88 18.92 1.47
C ALA A 66 15.62 17.59 1.68
N TYR A 67 15.67 16.75 0.64
CA TYR A 67 16.44 15.52 0.69
C TYR A 67 17.94 15.83 0.86
N ASP A 68 18.49 15.43 2.00
CA ASP A 68 19.92 15.50 2.30
C ASP A 68 20.34 14.23 3.05
N LEU A 69 20.99 13.31 2.33
CA LEU A 69 21.38 12.01 2.88
C LEU A 69 22.41 12.15 4.03
N PRO A 70 23.46 12.99 3.95
CA PRO A 70 24.33 13.31 5.09
C PRO A 70 23.58 13.76 6.35
N GLY A 71 22.65 14.71 6.24
CA GLY A 71 21.84 15.20 7.35
C GLY A 71 20.96 14.11 7.96
N ILE A 72 20.23 13.37 7.11
CA ILE A 72 19.42 12.21 7.52
C ILE A 72 20.29 11.17 8.25
N ALA A 73 21.47 10.86 7.72
CA ALA A 73 22.39 9.91 8.32
C ALA A 73 22.94 10.39 9.67
N ALA A 74 23.20 11.70 9.84
CA ALA A 74 23.66 12.26 11.10
C ALA A 74 22.63 12.09 12.22
N VAL A 75 21.34 12.27 11.89
CA VAL A 75 20.21 12.05 12.81
C VAL A 75 20.11 10.56 13.19
N TYR A 76 20.01 9.67 12.21
CA TYR A 76 19.74 8.25 12.49
C TYR A 76 20.93 7.45 13.01
N ARG A 77 22.17 7.88 12.75
CA ARG A 77 23.37 7.29 13.39
C ARG A 77 23.35 7.44 14.92
N ARG A 78 22.70 8.49 15.43
CA ARG A 78 22.55 8.71 16.88
C ARG A 78 21.39 7.92 17.48
N ARG A 79 20.53 7.32 16.66
CA ARG A 79 19.34 6.55 17.07
C ARG A 79 19.36 5.11 16.55
N PRO A 80 20.37 4.30 16.90
CA PRO A 80 20.54 2.95 16.34
C PRO A 80 19.39 1.99 16.72
N LEU A 81 18.77 2.16 17.89
CA LEU A 81 17.63 1.35 18.31
C LEU A 81 16.41 1.57 17.41
N LEU A 82 16.14 2.82 17.02
CA LEU A 82 15.06 3.16 16.10
C LEU A 82 15.29 2.54 14.72
N VAL A 83 16.52 2.65 14.20
CA VAL A 83 16.93 2.04 12.93
C VAL A 83 16.77 0.52 12.98
N LEU A 84 17.23 -0.12 14.06
CA LEU A 84 17.11 -1.57 14.23
C LEU A 84 15.65 -2.01 14.31
N ARG A 85 14.82 -1.33 15.12
CA ARG A 85 13.39 -1.61 15.25
C ARG A 85 12.68 -1.53 13.90
N ARG A 86 12.94 -0.46 13.14
CA ARG A 86 12.35 -0.29 11.81
C ARG A 86 12.86 -1.32 10.81
N SER A 87 14.16 -1.63 10.84
CA SER A 87 14.75 -2.67 9.99
C SER A 87 14.16 -4.05 10.27
N LEU A 88 13.92 -4.39 11.54
CA LEU A 88 13.26 -5.63 11.94
C LEU A 88 11.79 -5.65 11.51
N GLN A 89 11.06 -4.55 11.62
CA GLN A 89 9.68 -4.46 11.12
C GLN A 89 9.62 -4.71 9.60
N ILE A 90 10.43 -4.00 8.82
CA ILE A 90 10.51 -4.19 7.36
C ILE A 90 10.90 -5.63 7.04
N GLY A 91 11.97 -6.13 7.69
CA GLY A 91 12.51 -7.46 7.45
C GLY A 91 11.53 -8.58 7.82
N THR A 92 10.79 -8.46 8.92
CA THR A 92 9.81 -9.46 9.34
C THR A 92 8.57 -9.46 8.45
N SER A 93 8.06 -8.30 8.03
CA SER A 93 6.92 -8.19 7.11
C SER A 93 7.23 -8.85 5.76
N PHE A 94 8.35 -8.46 5.12
CA PHE A 94 8.75 -9.08 3.86
C PHE A 94 9.21 -10.53 4.04
N GLY A 95 9.96 -10.83 5.09
CA GLY A 95 10.46 -12.18 5.38
C GLY A 95 9.35 -13.20 5.54
N ARG A 96 8.28 -12.84 6.28
CA ARG A 96 7.07 -13.67 6.39
C ARG A 96 6.42 -13.91 5.03
N TRP A 97 6.26 -12.87 4.22
CA TRP A 97 5.68 -12.99 2.88
C TRP A 97 6.52 -13.87 1.95
N PHE A 98 7.85 -13.70 1.95
CA PHE A 98 8.76 -14.55 1.18
C PHE A 98 8.75 -16.01 1.65
N ALA A 99 8.74 -16.25 2.96
CA ALA A 99 8.65 -17.60 3.51
C ALA A 99 7.35 -18.29 3.09
N LEU A 100 6.24 -17.58 3.15
CA LEU A 100 4.95 -18.10 2.71
C LEU A 100 4.92 -18.36 1.20
N ARG A 101 5.50 -17.48 0.38
CA ARG A 101 5.64 -17.68 -1.07
C ARG A 101 6.53 -18.88 -1.39
N TYR A 102 7.60 -19.09 -0.63
CA TYR A 102 8.47 -20.26 -0.75
C TYR A 102 7.71 -21.55 -0.42
N LEU A 103 6.91 -21.56 0.65
CA LEU A 103 6.06 -22.70 1.01
C LEU A 103 5.02 -23.00 -0.08
N ASP A 104 4.38 -21.98 -0.66
CA ASP A 104 3.43 -22.22 -1.76
C ASP A 104 4.12 -22.85 -2.98
N ARG A 105 5.36 -22.44 -3.28
CA ARG A 105 6.16 -23.03 -4.35
C ARG A 105 6.51 -24.49 -4.08
N VAL A 106 6.93 -24.80 -2.84
CA VAL A 106 7.25 -26.19 -2.43
C VAL A 106 6.01 -27.08 -2.46
N ASN A 107 4.84 -26.53 -2.14
CA ASN A 107 3.57 -27.25 -2.13
C ASN A 107 2.84 -27.24 -3.49
N GLU A 108 3.46 -26.76 -4.57
CA GLU A 108 2.87 -26.66 -5.92
C GLU A 108 1.56 -25.86 -5.99
N ARG A 109 1.36 -24.92 -5.06
CA ARG A 109 0.17 -24.04 -4.95
C ARG A 109 0.47 -22.59 -5.31
N ALA A 110 1.60 -22.35 -5.98
CA ALA A 110 2.06 -20.99 -6.29
C ALA A 110 1.06 -20.22 -7.16
N ASP A 111 0.44 -20.89 -8.14
CA ASP A 111 -0.52 -20.28 -9.05
C ASP A 111 -1.86 -19.99 -8.35
N ASP A 112 -2.37 -20.95 -7.57
CA ASP A 112 -3.62 -20.80 -6.79
C ASP A 112 -3.54 -19.66 -5.78
N MET A 113 -2.36 -19.45 -5.18
CA MET A 113 -2.14 -18.46 -4.13
C MET A 113 -1.69 -17.10 -4.67
N PHE A 114 -1.49 -16.96 -5.97
CA PHE A 114 -0.87 -15.79 -6.59
C PHE A 114 -1.62 -14.49 -6.27
N GLU A 115 -2.93 -14.48 -6.48
CA GLU A 115 -3.82 -13.35 -6.17
C GLU A 115 -3.80 -13.02 -4.66
N LEU A 116 -3.83 -14.04 -3.81
CA LEU A 116 -3.76 -13.83 -2.36
C LEU A 116 -2.43 -13.20 -1.95
N ARG A 117 -1.32 -13.60 -2.57
CA ARG A 117 0.00 -13.02 -2.29
C ARG A 117 0.13 -11.60 -2.81
N ALA A 118 -0.55 -11.25 -3.90
CA ALA A 118 -0.64 -9.87 -4.38
C ALA A 118 -1.38 -8.98 -3.36
N ALA A 119 -2.53 -9.42 -2.87
CA ALA A 119 -3.29 -8.70 -1.84
C ALA A 119 -2.52 -8.57 -0.52
N GLN A 120 -1.76 -9.60 -0.13
CA GLN A 120 -0.89 -9.54 1.05
C GLN A 120 0.26 -8.56 0.88
N LEU A 121 0.86 -8.50 -0.31
CA LEU A 121 1.92 -7.52 -0.58
C LEU A 121 1.36 -6.09 -0.46
N ARG A 122 0.19 -5.82 -1.05
CA ARG A 122 -0.49 -4.53 -0.90
C ARG A 122 -0.66 -4.13 0.57
N ARG A 123 -1.15 -5.05 1.40
CA ARG A 123 -1.32 -4.80 2.85
C ARG A 123 0.00 -4.49 3.55
N ILE A 124 1.06 -5.26 3.26
CA ILE A 124 2.39 -5.00 3.82
C ILE A 124 2.86 -3.58 3.44
N LEU A 125 2.69 -3.17 2.18
CA LEU A 125 3.11 -1.84 1.74
C LEU A 125 2.31 -0.72 2.41
N LEU A 126 1.00 -0.91 2.65
CA LEU A 126 0.17 0.03 3.44
C LEU A 126 0.62 0.11 4.89
N GLU A 127 0.91 -1.03 5.52
CA GLU A 127 1.33 -1.09 6.94
C GLU A 127 2.72 -0.47 7.16
N LEU A 128 3.64 -0.72 6.23
CA LEU A 128 4.97 -0.09 6.26
C LEU A 128 4.84 1.42 5.98
N GLY A 129 3.94 1.82 5.10
CA GLY A 129 3.51 3.20 4.99
C GLY A 129 4.09 3.98 3.81
N PRO A 130 4.23 5.31 3.95
CA PRO A 130 4.28 6.23 2.81
C PRO A 130 5.39 5.98 1.79
N ALA A 131 6.61 5.69 2.24
CA ALA A 131 7.73 5.40 1.34
C ALA A 131 7.44 4.17 0.47
N PHE A 132 6.96 3.08 1.08
CA PHE A 132 6.65 1.83 0.40
C PHE A 132 5.42 1.94 -0.52
N VAL A 133 4.39 2.67 -0.11
CA VAL A 133 3.26 3.01 -0.98
C VAL A 133 3.74 3.77 -2.22
N LYS A 134 4.64 4.74 -2.06
CA LYS A 134 5.19 5.52 -3.17
C LYS A 134 6.11 4.70 -4.09
N ILE A 135 6.87 3.75 -3.54
CA ILE A 135 7.61 2.77 -4.35
C ILE A 135 6.62 1.95 -5.18
N ALA A 136 5.55 1.44 -4.57
CA ALA A 136 4.53 0.69 -5.29
C ALA A 136 3.88 1.49 -6.41
N GLN A 137 3.51 2.75 -6.16
CA GLN A 137 2.95 3.64 -7.18
C GLN A 137 3.93 3.86 -8.35
N ALA A 138 5.21 4.05 -8.05
CA ALA A 138 6.25 4.20 -9.07
C ALA A 138 6.39 2.91 -9.91
N VAL A 139 6.36 1.75 -9.27
CA VAL A 139 6.49 0.44 -9.95
C VAL A 139 5.22 0.10 -10.73
N SER A 140 4.02 0.38 -10.21
CA SER A 140 2.74 0.08 -10.87
C SER A 140 2.52 0.89 -12.15
N SER A 141 3.21 2.03 -12.30
CA SER A 141 3.19 2.80 -13.55
C SER A 141 3.94 2.12 -14.71
N ARG A 142 4.67 1.03 -14.42
CA ARG A 142 5.48 0.26 -15.36
C ARG A 142 4.98 -1.19 -15.45
N PRO A 143 4.00 -1.49 -16.31
CA PRO A 143 3.39 -2.81 -16.40
C PRO A 143 4.36 -3.89 -16.92
N ASP A 144 5.51 -3.50 -17.47
CA ASP A 144 6.60 -4.39 -17.85
C ASP A 144 7.36 -5.00 -16.65
N VAL A 145 7.21 -4.41 -15.45
CA VAL A 145 8.02 -4.77 -14.26
C VAL A 145 7.30 -5.78 -13.37
N VAL A 146 5.97 -5.79 -13.37
CA VAL A 146 5.16 -6.50 -12.38
C VAL A 146 4.04 -7.30 -13.05
N PRO A 147 3.75 -8.55 -12.60
CA PRO A 147 2.67 -9.34 -13.17
C PRO A 147 1.28 -8.72 -12.97
N PRO A 148 0.28 -9.02 -13.83
CA PRO A 148 -1.05 -8.40 -13.81
C PRO A 148 -1.75 -8.40 -12.44
N ALA A 149 -1.81 -9.54 -11.74
CA ALA A 149 -2.45 -9.63 -10.41
C ALA A 149 -1.85 -8.66 -9.38
N TYR A 150 -0.54 -8.45 -9.44
CA TYR A 150 0.13 -7.49 -8.58
C TYR A 150 -0.15 -6.06 -9.02
N LEU A 151 -0.21 -5.77 -10.32
CA LEU A 151 -0.58 -4.43 -10.81
C LEU A 151 -1.98 -4.02 -10.37
N ASP A 152 -2.95 -4.94 -10.42
CA ASP A 152 -4.32 -4.69 -9.99
C ASP A 152 -4.36 -4.31 -8.50
N GLU A 153 -3.69 -5.09 -7.65
CA GLU A 153 -3.60 -4.79 -6.22
C GLU A 153 -2.80 -3.52 -5.92
N LEU A 154 -1.68 -3.28 -6.61
CA LEU A 154 -0.89 -2.05 -6.42
C LEU A 154 -1.65 -0.80 -6.90
N SER A 155 -2.54 -0.92 -7.89
CA SER A 155 -3.39 0.18 -8.35
C SER A 155 -4.34 0.65 -7.26
N LEU A 156 -4.81 -0.25 -6.39
CA LEU A 156 -5.63 0.11 -5.21
C LEU A 156 -4.89 1.00 -4.20
N LEU A 157 -3.54 1.07 -4.27
CA LEU A 157 -2.74 2.00 -3.45
C LEU A 157 -2.71 3.43 -4.00
N GLN A 158 -3.23 3.63 -5.21
CA GLN A 158 -3.42 4.96 -5.80
C GLN A 158 -4.73 5.60 -5.32
N ASP A 159 -5.68 4.78 -4.85
CA ASP A 159 -6.98 5.19 -4.33
C ASP A 159 -6.91 5.79 -2.92
N ARG A 160 -8.03 6.37 -2.47
CA ARG A 160 -8.19 7.00 -1.16
C ARG A 160 -7.81 6.02 -0.05
N ILE A 161 -6.75 6.34 0.69
CA ILE A 161 -6.30 5.58 1.86
C ILE A 161 -7.10 6.06 3.07
N ALA A 162 -7.34 5.15 4.03
CA ALA A 162 -8.04 5.49 5.27
C ALA A 162 -7.45 6.73 5.97
N PRO A 163 -8.30 7.69 6.38
CA PRO A 163 -7.86 8.85 7.14
C PRO A 163 -7.35 8.40 8.53
N PHE A 164 -6.39 9.17 9.06
CA PHE A 164 -6.02 9.17 10.47
C PHE A 164 -7.03 10.00 11.30
N SER A 165 -6.98 9.90 12.63
CA SER A 165 -7.91 10.60 13.53
C SER A 165 -8.04 12.11 13.24
N ASN A 166 -9.28 12.58 13.13
CA ASN A 166 -9.60 14.00 12.92
C ASN A 166 -9.15 14.85 14.13
N ASP A 167 -9.21 14.30 15.35
CA ASP A 167 -8.69 14.99 16.55
C ASP A 167 -7.19 15.25 16.42
N VAL A 168 -6.43 14.26 15.93
CA VAL A 168 -4.99 14.44 15.68
C VAL A 168 -4.77 15.48 14.57
N ALA A 169 -5.57 15.46 13.51
CA ALA A 169 -5.46 16.41 12.41
C ALA A 169 -5.73 17.86 12.87
N PHE A 170 -6.80 18.07 13.62
CA PHE A 170 -7.18 19.37 14.16
C PHE A 170 -6.13 19.90 15.14
N ASN A 171 -5.61 19.04 16.03
CA ASN A 171 -4.51 19.43 16.93
C ASN A 171 -3.24 19.84 16.16
N ILE A 172 -2.91 19.17 15.05
CA ILE A 172 -1.78 19.56 14.19
C ILE A 172 -2.02 20.96 13.59
N ILE A 173 -3.21 21.20 13.02
CA ILE A 173 -3.55 22.50 12.44
C ILE A 173 -3.44 23.62 13.48
N GLU A 174 -4.03 23.44 14.67
CA GLU A 174 -3.99 24.46 15.73
C GLU A 174 -2.56 24.74 16.19
N LYS A 175 -1.74 23.69 16.33
CA LYS A 175 -0.34 23.83 16.72
C LYS A 175 0.48 24.61 15.69
N GLU A 176 0.28 24.35 14.40
CA GLU A 176 1.00 25.05 13.33
C GLU A 176 0.53 26.50 13.15
N LEU A 177 -0.76 26.75 13.32
CA LEU A 177 -1.34 28.11 13.24
C LEU A 177 -1.11 28.93 14.52
N GLY A 178 -0.84 28.27 15.65
CA GLY A 178 -0.72 28.89 16.97
C GLY A 178 -2.03 29.46 17.51
N LEU A 179 -3.16 29.09 16.91
CA LEU A 179 -4.50 29.61 17.21
C LEU A 179 -5.54 28.47 17.18
N PRO A 180 -6.60 28.55 17.99
CA PRO A 180 -7.75 27.66 17.88
C PRO A 180 -8.40 27.71 16.49
N LEU A 181 -8.91 26.58 16.00
CA LEU A 181 -9.54 26.48 14.68
C LEU A 181 -10.70 27.47 14.50
N ASP A 182 -11.49 27.68 15.54
CA ASP A 182 -12.66 28.56 15.53
C ASP A 182 -12.31 30.05 15.37
N MET A 183 -11.08 30.46 15.72
CA MET A 183 -10.57 31.81 15.48
C MET A 183 -10.20 32.02 14.01
N VAL A 184 -9.70 30.98 13.34
CA VAL A 184 -9.21 31.07 11.95
C VAL A 184 -10.32 30.79 10.94
N PHE A 185 -11.12 29.76 11.21
CA PHE A 185 -12.17 29.27 10.32
C PHE A 185 -13.56 29.54 10.91
N SER A 186 -14.49 30.00 10.07
CA SER A 186 -15.90 30.05 10.46
C SER A 186 -16.59 28.69 10.33
N GLU A 187 -16.10 27.84 9.43
CA GLU A 187 -16.57 26.48 9.19
C GLU A 187 -15.38 25.60 8.79
N ILE A 188 -15.31 24.37 9.28
CA ILE A 188 -14.41 23.32 8.79
C ILE A 188 -15.17 22.00 8.75
N THR A 189 -14.98 21.18 7.72
CA THR A 189 -15.66 19.89 7.62
C THR A 189 -15.22 18.96 8.76
N PRO A 190 -16.15 18.23 9.41
CA PRO A 190 -15.78 17.31 10.49
C PRO A 190 -15.00 16.09 9.97
N GLU A 191 -15.20 15.73 8.71
CA GLU A 191 -14.48 14.67 8.00
C GLU A 191 -13.65 15.24 6.85
N PRO A 192 -12.53 14.60 6.48
CA PRO A 192 -11.72 15.02 5.36
C PRO A 192 -12.45 14.81 4.02
N VAL A 193 -12.31 15.78 3.11
CA VAL A 193 -12.81 15.66 1.73
C VAL A 193 -11.95 14.72 0.88
N ALA A 194 -10.68 14.55 1.25
CA ALA A 194 -9.77 13.61 0.64
C ALA A 194 -8.70 13.13 1.64
N ALA A 195 -8.29 11.87 1.52
CA ALA A 195 -7.21 11.29 2.30
C ALA A 195 -6.25 10.50 1.40
N ALA A 196 -4.96 10.63 1.67
CA ALA A 196 -3.87 9.99 0.93
C ALA A 196 -2.79 9.49 1.89
N SER A 197 -1.78 8.79 1.36
CA SER A 197 -0.70 8.23 2.18
C SER A 197 0.11 9.28 2.96
N LEU A 198 0.15 10.52 2.49
CA LEU A 198 0.96 11.60 3.08
C LEU A 198 0.17 12.52 4.01
N GLY A 199 -1.16 12.49 3.97
CA GLY A 199 -1.98 13.47 4.67
C GLY A 199 -3.45 13.44 4.27
N GLN A 200 -4.18 14.42 4.77
CA GLN A 200 -5.60 14.60 4.53
C GLN A 200 -5.90 16.02 4.10
N VAL A 201 -7.05 16.24 3.50
CA VAL A 201 -7.54 17.55 3.08
C VAL A 201 -8.92 17.78 3.65
N TYR A 202 -9.11 18.92 4.28
CA TYR A 202 -10.38 19.41 4.80
C TYR A 202 -10.84 20.60 3.97
N GLN A 203 -12.16 20.77 3.85
CA GLN A 203 -12.71 22.01 3.32
C GLN A 203 -13.02 22.94 4.50
N ALA A 204 -12.56 24.17 4.42
CA ALA A 204 -12.82 25.18 5.45
C ALA A 204 -13.22 26.52 4.84
N ARG A 205 -13.82 27.38 5.66
CA ARG A 205 -14.16 28.76 5.32
C ARG A 205 -13.39 29.71 6.23
N LEU A 206 -12.58 30.59 5.66
CA LEU A 206 -11.83 31.59 6.44
C LEU A 206 -12.77 32.60 7.08
N ARG A 207 -12.61 32.83 8.40
CA ARG A 207 -13.41 33.82 9.13
C ARG A 207 -13.14 35.24 8.65
N SER A 208 -11.88 35.56 8.32
CA SER A 208 -11.45 36.90 7.92
C SER A 208 -12.02 37.37 6.58
N SER A 209 -12.25 36.47 5.63
CA SER A 209 -12.59 36.82 4.24
C SER A 209 -13.81 36.09 3.68
N GLY A 210 -14.34 35.08 4.38
CA GLY A 210 -15.43 34.22 3.91
C GLY A 210 -15.05 33.25 2.78
N LYS A 211 -13.79 33.26 2.32
CA LYS A 211 -13.30 32.41 1.23
C LYS A 211 -13.27 30.93 1.64
N ILE A 212 -13.67 30.07 0.73
CA ILE A 212 -13.55 28.61 0.87
C ILE A 212 -12.11 28.22 0.52
N VAL A 213 -11.47 27.45 1.39
CA VAL A 213 -10.09 26.99 1.27
C VAL A 213 -10.00 25.49 1.50
N ALA A 214 -8.97 24.87 0.92
CA ALA A 214 -8.58 23.50 1.22
C ALA A 214 -7.46 23.53 2.26
N VAL A 215 -7.71 22.94 3.43
CA VAL A 215 -6.73 22.81 4.51
C VAL A 215 -6.09 21.44 4.40
N LYS A 216 -4.83 21.40 3.99
CA LYS A 216 -4.06 20.15 3.92
C LYS A 216 -3.37 19.92 5.26
N VAL A 217 -3.46 18.71 5.77
CA VAL A 217 -2.82 18.31 7.02
C VAL A 217 -1.90 17.16 6.72
N GLN A 218 -0.62 17.33 7.03
CA GLN A 218 0.35 16.26 6.91
C GLN A 218 0.05 15.15 7.93
N ARG A 219 0.19 13.89 7.50
CA ARG A 219 0.07 12.75 8.38
C ARG A 219 1.20 12.78 9.42
N PRO A 220 0.91 12.60 10.73
CA PRO A 220 1.95 12.67 11.76
C PRO A 220 3.07 11.66 11.50
N GLY A 221 4.32 12.04 11.79
CA GLY A 221 5.51 11.21 11.66
C GLY A 221 5.81 10.72 10.24
N VAL A 222 5.15 11.23 9.21
CA VAL A 222 5.40 10.83 7.82
C VAL A 222 6.81 11.21 7.39
N GLN A 223 7.32 12.36 7.82
CA GLN A 223 8.66 12.82 7.46
C GLN A 223 9.73 11.96 8.15
N ALA A 224 9.53 11.65 9.44
CA ALA A 224 10.38 10.73 10.17
C ALA A 224 10.37 9.31 9.57
N ALA A 225 9.19 8.81 9.17
CA ALA A 225 9.07 7.49 8.55
C ALA A 225 9.78 7.42 7.20
N ILE A 226 9.51 8.40 6.32
CA ILE A 226 10.10 8.47 4.98
C ILE A 226 11.62 8.57 5.03
N SER A 227 12.16 9.47 5.86
CA SER A 227 13.61 9.68 5.96
C SER A 227 14.33 8.46 6.55
N LEU A 228 13.74 7.81 7.56
CA LEU A 228 14.26 6.56 8.12
C LEU A 228 14.23 5.42 7.10
N ASP A 229 13.13 5.28 6.36
CA ASP A 229 12.99 4.25 5.33
C ASP A 229 14.02 4.46 4.21
N ILE A 230 14.22 5.70 3.75
CA ILE A 230 15.25 6.01 2.75
C ILE A 230 16.65 5.69 3.29
N TYR A 231 16.95 6.04 4.54
CA TYR A 231 18.22 5.70 5.17
C TYR A 231 18.50 4.19 5.14
N ILE A 232 17.49 3.38 5.50
CA ILE A 232 17.59 1.91 5.49
C ILE A 232 17.70 1.37 4.06
N LEU A 233 16.83 1.82 3.15
CA LEU A 233 16.82 1.39 1.75
C LEU A 233 18.15 1.75 1.05
N ARG A 234 18.75 2.89 1.38
CA ARG A 234 20.03 3.33 0.81
C ARG A 234 21.19 2.45 1.25
N PHE A 235 21.16 2.01 2.51
CA PHE A 235 22.09 1.00 3.01
C PHE A 235 21.91 -0.33 2.27
N LEU A 236 20.66 -0.82 2.13
CA LEU A 236 20.35 -2.07 1.43
C LEU A 236 20.72 -2.02 -0.06
N ALA A 237 20.44 -0.91 -0.76
CA ALA A 237 20.83 -0.72 -2.16
C ALA A 237 22.36 -0.77 -2.35
N SER A 238 23.11 -0.22 -1.38
CA SER A 238 24.58 -0.26 -1.39
C SER A 238 25.11 -1.68 -1.20
N LEU A 239 24.46 -2.49 -0.34
CA LEU A 239 24.78 -3.90 -0.17
C LEU A 239 24.43 -4.71 -1.43
N ALA A 240 23.25 -4.50 -2.01
CA ALA A 240 22.79 -5.17 -3.21
C ALA A 240 23.73 -4.91 -4.40
N ARG A 241 24.15 -3.65 -4.61
CA ARG A 241 25.14 -3.29 -5.63
C ARG A 241 26.44 -4.09 -5.48
N LYS A 242 26.96 -4.19 -4.25
CA LYS A 242 28.19 -4.95 -3.96
C LYS A 242 28.01 -6.45 -4.19
N ALA A 243 26.88 -7.01 -3.77
CA ALA A 243 26.62 -8.45 -3.84
C ALA A 243 26.32 -8.92 -5.28
N ALA A 244 25.51 -8.18 -6.02
CA ALA A 244 25.01 -8.58 -7.34
C ALA A 244 25.89 -8.10 -8.51
N LYS A 245 27.02 -7.41 -8.24
CA LYS A 245 27.92 -6.81 -9.26
C LYS A 245 27.16 -6.08 -10.38
N LEU A 246 26.06 -5.41 -10.03
CA LEU A 246 25.21 -4.74 -11.00
C LEU A 246 25.95 -3.52 -11.57
N ASN A 247 25.89 -3.35 -12.89
CA ASN A 247 26.36 -2.13 -13.55
C ASN A 247 25.46 -0.92 -13.26
N THR A 248 24.23 -1.16 -12.79
CA THR A 248 23.27 -0.12 -12.42
C THR A 248 23.59 0.43 -11.04
N ASP A 249 23.69 1.75 -10.93
CA ASP A 249 23.87 2.42 -9.65
C ASP A 249 22.55 2.52 -8.88
N LEU A 250 22.09 1.40 -8.30
CA LEU A 250 20.89 1.33 -7.46
C LEU A 250 20.86 2.42 -6.36
N PRO A 251 21.97 2.69 -5.64
CA PRO A 251 22.12 3.87 -4.80
C PRO A 251 21.65 5.20 -5.44
N ALA A 252 22.14 5.50 -6.64
CA ALA A 252 21.83 6.77 -7.33
C ALA A 252 20.36 6.83 -7.76
N VAL A 253 19.80 5.72 -8.25
CA VAL A 253 18.37 5.63 -8.60
C VAL A 253 17.50 5.88 -7.37
N LEU A 254 17.89 5.32 -6.21
CA LEU A 254 17.18 5.56 -4.96
C LEU A 254 17.30 7.02 -4.51
N ASP A 255 18.46 7.64 -4.67
CA ASP A 255 18.69 9.05 -4.32
C ASP A 255 17.83 9.99 -5.18
N GLU A 256 17.69 9.71 -6.48
CA GLU A 256 16.80 10.47 -7.38
C GLU A 256 15.32 10.30 -6.99
N TRP A 257 14.89 9.06 -6.74
CA TRP A 257 13.54 8.76 -6.27
C TRP A 257 13.24 9.44 -4.93
N ALA A 258 14.17 9.38 -3.97
CA ALA A 258 14.05 10.02 -2.67
C ALA A 258 13.95 11.55 -2.80
N SER A 259 14.75 12.15 -3.68
CA SER A 259 14.69 13.58 -3.98
C SER A 259 13.32 14.00 -4.53
N SER A 260 12.76 13.19 -5.44
CA SER A 260 11.41 13.41 -5.97
C SER A 260 10.34 13.28 -4.89
N LEU A 261 10.46 12.25 -4.03
CA LEU A 261 9.54 12.01 -2.92
C LEU A 261 9.52 13.19 -1.94
N PHE A 262 10.68 13.70 -1.51
CA PHE A 262 10.76 14.87 -0.62
C PHE A 262 10.14 16.11 -1.26
N ARG A 263 10.36 16.33 -2.56
CA ARG A 263 9.77 17.47 -3.29
C ARG A 263 8.24 17.41 -3.32
N VAL A 264 7.68 16.23 -3.54
CA VAL A 264 6.22 16.03 -3.57
C VAL A 264 5.61 16.08 -2.16
N THR A 265 6.35 15.61 -1.16
CA THR A 265 5.84 15.43 0.21
C THR A 265 5.95 16.67 1.09
N LEU A 266 7.00 17.47 0.93
CA LEU A 266 7.36 18.53 1.88
C LEU A 266 7.31 19.95 1.31
N LEU A 267 7.17 20.13 -0.01
CA LEU A 267 7.09 21.47 -0.62
C LEU A 267 5.67 21.88 -1.04
N HIS A 268 4.66 21.00 -0.91
CA HIS A 268 3.30 21.21 -1.44
C HIS A 268 2.17 20.95 -0.42
N ILE A 269 2.53 20.67 0.83
CA ILE A 269 1.64 20.68 2.00
C ILE A 269 1.96 21.97 2.74
#